data_AF-X0U6Y5-F1
#
_entry.id   AF-X0U6Y5-F1
#
_cell.length_a   1.000
_cell.length_b   1.000
_cell.length_c   1.000
_cell.angle_alpha   90.00
_cell.angle_beta   90.00
_cell.angle_gamma   90.00
#
_symmetry.space_group_name_H-M   'P 1'
#
loop_
_entity.id
_entity.type
_entity.pdbx_description
1 polymer ?
#
loop_
_entity_poly.entity_id
_entity_poly.type
_entity_poly.pdbx_seq_one_letter_code
_entity_poly.pdbx_strand_id
1 'polypeptide(L)'
;MSKVARNFSMQAYWEKISENWGPLLKFKGKTESDWTTWRKEASSKFLELLGPFPKKVPLQAEVESSVEDGDLIRERVVFNSEEFMSVPCQVLRPKNMKQDESNAAIVCNHGHGRFGKDPVAGVRSSKEHLEDIAAMNYNYGEQMAKAGFLTISPDLRVFGERKDGPDPFPGKDPCNINFIKGALLGIYTLTLNIWDMKCCIDYLET
;
A
#
# COMPACT_ATOMS: atom_id res chain seq x y z
N MET A 1 43.48 36.46 4.79
CA MET A 1 42.54 35.45 5.31
C MET A 1 41.59 35.06 4.19
N SER A 2 41.54 33.79 3.76
CA SER A 2 40.57 33.37 2.75
C SER A 2 39.17 33.40 3.37
N LYS A 3 38.18 33.93 2.65
CA LYS A 3 36.78 33.90 3.10
C LYS A 3 36.31 32.45 3.07
N VAL A 4 35.74 31.98 4.19
CA VAL A 4 35.05 30.68 4.24
C VAL A 4 33.82 30.74 3.35
N ALA A 5 33.74 29.85 2.36
CA ALA A 5 32.55 29.69 1.54
C ALA A 5 31.37 29.22 2.41
N ARG A 6 30.20 29.85 2.25
CA ARG A 6 28.97 29.53 2.98
C ARG A 6 27.98 28.86 2.02
N ASN A 7 27.32 27.79 2.47
CA ASN A 7 26.25 27.14 1.72
C ASN A 7 24.88 27.62 2.23
N PHE A 8 24.04 28.14 1.34
CA PHE A 8 22.65 28.53 1.61
C PHE A 8 21.62 27.62 0.89
N SER A 9 22.08 26.61 0.13
CA SER A 9 21.21 25.69 -0.61
C SER A 9 20.88 24.45 0.22
N MET A 10 19.58 24.22 0.44
CA MET A 10 19.08 22.99 1.06
C MET A 10 19.33 21.76 0.19
N GLN A 11 19.31 21.91 -1.14
CA GLN A 11 19.62 20.80 -2.04
C GLN A 11 21.07 20.34 -1.85
N ALA A 12 22.03 21.26 -1.93
CA ALA A 12 23.44 20.94 -1.72
C ALA A 12 23.71 20.38 -0.31
N TYR A 13 22.96 20.84 0.69
CA TYR A 13 22.99 20.27 2.03
C TYR A 13 22.57 18.79 2.03
N TRP A 14 21.41 18.46 1.45
CA TRP A 14 20.90 17.09 1.41
C TRP A 14 21.77 16.15 0.58
N GLU A 15 22.28 16.61 -0.55
CA GLU A 15 23.24 15.86 -1.37
C GLU A 15 24.48 15.50 -0.55
N LYS A 16 25.06 16.47 0.16
CA LYS A 16 26.26 16.23 0.97
C LYS A 16 26.02 15.31 2.17
N ILE A 17 24.86 15.43 2.82
CA ILE A 17 24.46 14.48 3.86
C ILE A 17 24.36 13.07 3.26
N SER A 18 23.67 12.93 2.13
CA SER A 18 23.40 11.65 1.48
C SER A 18 24.67 10.94 0.99
N GLU A 19 25.64 11.68 0.43
CA GLU A 19 26.94 11.14 -0.01
C GLU A 19 27.70 10.42 1.11
N ASN A 20 27.55 10.90 2.35
CA ASN A 20 28.28 10.40 3.51
C ASN A 20 27.42 9.54 4.43
N TRP A 21 26.17 9.28 4.03
CA TRP A 21 25.21 8.56 4.85
C TRP A 21 25.17 7.08 4.50
N GLY A 22 25.17 6.24 5.54
CA GLY A 22 25.01 4.80 5.42
C GLY A 22 23.88 4.31 6.33
N PRO A 23 23.01 3.38 5.87
CA PRO A 23 22.00 2.79 6.73
C PRO A 23 22.63 2.10 7.96
N LEU A 24 22.10 2.40 9.15
CA LEU A 24 22.60 1.88 10.43
C LEU A 24 22.77 0.35 10.42
N LEU A 25 21.79 -0.35 9.86
CA LEU A 25 21.75 -1.81 9.80
C LEU A 25 21.89 -2.29 8.35
N LYS A 26 22.88 -1.77 7.61
CA LYS A 26 23.25 -2.34 6.30
C LYS A 26 23.77 -3.76 6.49
N PHE A 27 23.18 -4.73 5.79
CA PHE A 27 23.68 -6.11 5.81
C PHE A 27 25.11 -6.17 5.24
N LYS A 28 26.03 -6.77 6.00
CA LYS A 28 27.45 -6.98 5.64
C LYS A 28 27.90 -8.44 5.81
N GLY A 29 26.97 -9.30 6.21
CA GLY A 29 27.24 -10.71 6.48
C GLY A 29 27.55 -11.51 5.22
N LYS A 30 28.15 -12.68 5.40
CA LYS A 30 28.46 -13.64 4.32
C LYS A 30 27.90 -15.03 4.61
N THR A 31 27.41 -15.27 5.82
CA THR A 31 26.91 -16.55 6.28
C THR A 31 25.45 -16.48 6.72
N GLU A 32 24.80 -17.64 6.83
CA GLU A 32 23.44 -17.75 7.37
C GLU A 32 23.35 -17.28 8.83
N SER A 33 24.40 -17.53 9.62
CA SER A 33 24.48 -17.02 10.99
C SER A 33 24.52 -15.49 11.03
N ASP A 34 25.29 -14.86 10.13
CA ASP A 34 25.32 -13.38 10.03
C ASP A 34 23.95 -12.83 9.66
N TRP A 35 23.27 -13.49 8.70
CA TRP A 35 21.91 -13.09 8.28
C TRP A 35 20.91 -13.22 9.41
N THR A 36 20.96 -14.31 10.18
CA THR A 36 20.04 -14.54 11.30
C THR A 36 20.19 -13.47 12.38
N THR A 37 21.43 -13.14 12.75
CA THR A 37 21.73 -12.07 13.71
C THR A 37 21.27 -10.72 13.17
N TRP A 38 21.67 -10.37 11.94
CA TRP A 38 21.28 -9.11 11.30
C TRP A 38 19.76 -8.97 11.19
N ARG A 39 19.05 -10.02 10.76
CA ARG A 39 17.59 -9.99 10.60
C ARG A 39 16.92 -9.70 11.93
N LYS A 40 17.35 -10.33 13.02
CA LYS A 40 16.78 -10.09 14.35
C LYS A 40 16.90 -8.62 14.74
N GLU A 41 18.09 -8.03 14.58
CA GLU A 41 18.35 -6.63 14.90
C GLU A 41 17.60 -5.67 13.96
N ALA A 42 17.69 -5.91 12.66
CA ALA A 42 17.06 -5.10 11.61
C ALA A 42 15.54 -5.12 11.73
N SER A 43 14.93 -6.30 11.95
CA SER A 43 13.48 -6.40 12.15
C SER A 43 13.03 -5.69 13.41
N SER A 44 13.77 -5.82 14.52
CA SER A 44 13.44 -5.09 15.76
C SER A 44 13.49 -3.58 15.55
N LYS A 45 14.56 -3.07 14.92
CA LYS A 45 14.69 -1.63 14.65
C LYS A 45 13.69 -1.13 13.63
N PHE A 46 13.38 -1.93 12.61
CA PHE A 46 12.37 -1.61 11.61
C PHE A 46 10.99 -1.45 12.25
N LEU A 47 10.58 -2.40 13.10
CA LEU A 47 9.30 -2.31 13.82
C LEU A 47 9.25 -1.10 14.78
N GLU A 48 10.35 -0.80 15.46
CA GLU A 48 10.47 0.41 16.28
C GLU A 48 10.25 1.69 15.44
N LEU A 49 10.89 1.78 14.27
CA LEU A 49 10.82 2.94 13.38
C LEU A 49 9.46 3.10 12.68
N LEU A 50 8.69 2.02 12.53
CA LEU A 50 7.30 2.10 12.09
C LEU A 50 6.39 2.75 13.13
N GLY A 51 6.84 2.96 14.37
CA GLY A 51 5.99 3.48 15.43
C GLY A 51 4.85 2.50 15.79
N PRO A 52 3.83 2.97 16.53
CA PRO A 52 2.73 2.13 16.95
C PRO A 52 1.83 1.76 15.76
N PHE A 53 1.48 0.48 15.67
CA PHE A 53 0.38 0.04 14.81
C PHE A 53 -0.98 0.42 15.43
N PRO A 54 -2.02 0.64 14.61
CA PRO A 54 -3.39 0.78 15.08
C PRO A 54 -3.87 -0.41 15.92
N LYS A 55 -4.94 -0.19 16.70
CA LYS A 55 -5.59 -1.26 17.48
C LYS A 55 -6.52 -2.07 16.58
N LYS A 56 -6.46 -3.40 16.71
CA LYS A 56 -7.37 -4.32 16.01
C LYS A 56 -8.81 -4.14 16.47
N VAL A 57 -9.70 -4.12 15.49
CA VAL A 57 -11.17 -4.14 15.66
C VAL A 57 -11.73 -5.33 14.88
N PRO A 58 -12.96 -5.79 15.15
CA PRO A 58 -13.62 -6.76 14.28
C PRO A 58 -13.73 -6.20 12.85
N LEU A 59 -13.35 -7.01 11.85
CA LEU A 59 -13.37 -6.58 10.44
C LEU A 59 -14.76 -6.09 10.01
N GLN A 60 -15.84 -6.77 10.46
CA GLN A 60 -17.21 -6.49 10.00
C GLN A 60 -17.26 -6.36 8.47
N ALA A 61 -16.68 -7.34 7.78
CA ALA A 61 -16.57 -7.30 6.34
C ALA A 61 -17.95 -7.45 5.67
N GLU A 62 -18.19 -6.63 4.66
CA GLU A 62 -19.40 -6.64 3.84
C GLU A 62 -19.03 -6.75 2.37
N VAL A 63 -19.67 -7.68 1.67
CA VAL A 63 -19.67 -7.75 0.20
C VAL A 63 -20.83 -6.88 -0.29
N GLU A 64 -20.53 -5.64 -0.64
CA GLU A 64 -21.52 -4.64 -1.07
C GLU A 64 -22.09 -4.95 -2.47
N SER A 65 -21.29 -5.60 -3.33
CA SER A 65 -21.77 -6.11 -4.62
C SER A 65 -20.92 -7.28 -5.10
N SER A 66 -21.53 -8.16 -5.89
CA SER A 66 -20.86 -9.28 -6.57
C SER A 66 -21.43 -9.37 -7.98
N VAL A 67 -20.57 -9.27 -8.99
CA VAL A 67 -20.96 -9.25 -10.41
C VAL A 67 -20.11 -10.22 -11.22
N GLU A 68 -20.71 -10.80 -12.25
CA GLU A 68 -19.97 -11.54 -13.26
C GLU A 68 -19.22 -10.58 -14.19
N ASP A 69 -17.91 -10.79 -14.37
CA ASP A 69 -17.03 -9.98 -15.20
C ASP A 69 -16.21 -10.90 -16.12
N GLY A 70 -16.82 -11.31 -17.23
CA GLY A 70 -16.26 -12.33 -18.13
C GLY A 70 -16.10 -13.68 -17.44
N ASP A 71 -14.86 -14.15 -17.30
CA ASP A 71 -14.51 -15.41 -16.63
C ASP A 71 -14.29 -15.25 -15.11
N LEU A 72 -14.42 -14.02 -14.60
CA LEU A 72 -14.23 -13.68 -13.20
C LEU A 72 -15.56 -13.38 -12.50
N ILE A 73 -15.55 -13.50 -11.18
CA ILE A 73 -16.45 -12.82 -10.27
C ILE A 73 -15.70 -11.63 -9.68
N ARG A 74 -16.34 -10.46 -9.70
CA ARG A 74 -15.85 -9.21 -9.10
C ARG A 74 -16.73 -8.82 -7.93
N GLU A 75 -16.11 -8.68 -6.78
CA GLU A 75 -16.76 -8.30 -5.53
C GLU A 75 -16.23 -6.96 -5.03
N ARG A 76 -17.14 -6.07 -4.64
CA ARG A 76 -16.81 -4.87 -3.88
C ARG A 76 -16.92 -5.21 -2.41
N VAL A 77 -15.82 -5.13 -1.68
CA VAL A 77 -15.76 -5.51 -0.26
C VAL A 77 -15.31 -4.33 0.58
N VAL A 78 -16.01 -4.04 1.69
CA VAL A 78 -15.57 -3.07 2.71
C VAL A 78 -15.38 -3.80 4.03
N PHE A 79 -14.33 -3.45 4.78
CA PHE A 79 -14.17 -3.87 6.17
C PHE A 79 -13.47 -2.79 7.00
N ASN A 80 -13.64 -2.84 8.32
CA ASN A 80 -12.98 -1.98 9.28
C ASN A 80 -11.53 -2.44 9.52
N SER A 81 -10.58 -1.52 9.35
CA SER A 81 -9.17 -1.74 9.71
C SER A 81 -8.87 -1.33 11.15
N GLU A 82 -9.45 -0.21 11.59
CA GLU A 82 -9.29 0.36 12.92
C GLU A 82 -10.55 1.14 13.31
N GLU A 83 -10.63 1.62 14.55
CA GLU A 83 -11.82 2.25 15.14
C GLU A 83 -12.39 3.39 14.26
N PHE A 84 -11.54 4.15 13.59
CA PHE A 84 -11.94 5.30 12.79
C PHE A 84 -11.67 5.12 11.29
N MET A 85 -11.37 3.89 10.82
CA MET A 85 -11.19 3.71 9.40
C MET A 85 -11.46 2.32 8.82
N SER A 86 -12.09 2.34 7.65
CA SER A 86 -12.39 1.18 6.82
C SER A 86 -11.54 1.14 5.54
N VAL A 87 -11.49 -0.03 4.91
CA VAL A 87 -10.74 -0.30 3.68
C VAL A 87 -11.71 -0.79 2.60
N PRO A 88 -11.92 0.00 1.54
CA PRO A 88 -12.65 -0.42 0.37
C PRO A 88 -11.74 -1.20 -0.59
N CYS A 89 -12.20 -2.37 -1.01
CA CYS A 89 -11.45 -3.33 -1.81
C CYS A 89 -12.25 -3.78 -3.05
N GLN A 90 -11.51 -4.12 -4.10
CA GLN A 90 -11.99 -4.97 -5.20
C GLN A 90 -11.42 -6.38 -4.99
N VAL A 91 -12.29 -7.39 -4.92
CA VAL A 91 -11.90 -8.80 -4.83
C VAL A 91 -12.27 -9.49 -6.14
N LEU A 92 -11.32 -10.22 -6.72
CA LEU A 92 -11.51 -10.97 -7.96
C LEU A 92 -11.16 -12.43 -7.78
N ARG A 93 -11.99 -13.29 -8.35
CA ARG A 93 -11.73 -14.73 -8.45
C ARG A 93 -12.26 -15.31 -9.76
N PRO A 94 -11.66 -16.39 -10.29
CA PRO A 94 -12.28 -17.20 -11.33
C PRO A 94 -13.68 -17.68 -10.93
N LYS A 95 -14.62 -17.72 -11.89
CA LYS A 95 -15.97 -18.25 -11.67
C LYS A 95 -15.98 -19.71 -11.17
N ASN A 96 -15.01 -20.50 -11.61
CA ASN A 96 -14.85 -21.91 -11.27
C ASN A 96 -13.87 -22.15 -10.10
N MET A 97 -13.48 -21.11 -9.36
CA MET A 97 -12.62 -21.26 -8.18
C MET A 97 -13.29 -22.14 -7.13
N LYS A 98 -12.52 -23.04 -6.52
CA LYS A 98 -13.02 -23.96 -5.48
C LYS A 98 -13.40 -23.18 -4.22
N GLN A 99 -14.49 -23.59 -3.58
CA GLN A 99 -14.95 -23.03 -2.32
C GLN A 99 -14.47 -23.91 -1.15
N ASP A 100 -13.15 -24.07 -1.03
CA ASP A 100 -12.51 -24.96 -0.04
C ASP A 100 -11.32 -24.31 0.68
N GLU A 101 -11.20 -22.98 0.62
CA GLU A 101 -10.15 -22.18 1.29
C GLU A 101 -8.70 -22.54 0.90
N SER A 102 -8.49 -23.39 -0.11
CA SER A 102 -7.16 -23.83 -0.53
C SER A 102 -6.48 -22.91 -1.58
N ASN A 103 -7.19 -21.90 -2.04
CA ASN A 103 -6.76 -21.08 -3.17
C ASN A 103 -5.63 -20.12 -2.77
N ALA A 104 -4.61 -20.00 -3.61
CA ALA A 104 -3.57 -19.00 -3.43
C ALA A 104 -4.15 -17.59 -3.64
N ALA A 105 -3.87 -16.69 -2.68
CA ALA A 105 -4.34 -15.32 -2.71
C ALA A 105 -3.20 -14.30 -2.87
N ILE A 106 -3.49 -13.17 -3.52
CA ILE A 106 -2.53 -12.08 -3.77
C ILE A 106 -3.16 -10.75 -3.35
N VAL A 107 -2.48 -10.02 -2.46
CA VAL A 107 -2.79 -8.61 -2.16
C VAL A 107 -2.16 -7.72 -3.24
N CYS A 108 -2.99 -7.04 -4.00
CA CYS A 108 -2.61 -6.26 -5.18
C CYS A 108 -2.71 -4.75 -4.88
N ASN A 109 -1.61 -4.14 -4.44
CA ASN A 109 -1.55 -2.72 -4.13
C ASN A 109 -1.35 -1.83 -5.36
N HIS A 110 -1.97 -0.65 -5.33
CA HIS A 110 -1.67 0.41 -6.28
C HIS A 110 -0.49 1.29 -5.79
N GLY A 111 0.30 1.83 -6.71
CA GLY A 111 1.20 2.97 -6.52
C GLY A 111 0.46 4.32 -6.57
N HIS A 112 1.20 5.42 -6.79
CA HIS A 112 0.65 6.78 -6.82
C HIS A 112 -0.09 7.13 -8.13
N GLY A 113 -1.06 6.28 -8.50
CA GLY A 113 -1.94 6.47 -9.65
C GLY A 113 -3.20 7.26 -9.32
N ARG A 114 -3.89 7.73 -10.36
CA ARG A 114 -5.06 8.62 -10.24
C ARG A 114 -6.32 7.92 -9.73
N PHE A 115 -6.42 6.62 -9.93
CA PHE A 115 -7.64 5.84 -9.75
C PHE A 115 -7.53 4.78 -8.64
N GLY A 116 -6.50 4.84 -7.79
CA GLY A 116 -6.35 3.91 -6.66
C GLY A 116 -6.31 2.45 -7.11
N LYS A 117 -7.09 1.60 -6.45
CA LYS A 117 -7.21 0.15 -6.71
C LYS A 117 -7.84 -0.20 -8.06
N ASP A 118 -8.61 0.71 -8.66
CA ASP A 118 -9.50 0.41 -9.77
C ASP A 118 -8.75 -0.11 -11.01
N PRO A 119 -7.69 0.58 -11.51
CA PRO A 119 -6.88 0.09 -12.62
C PRO A 119 -6.21 -1.25 -12.30
N VAL A 120 -5.73 -1.44 -11.06
CA VAL A 120 -5.10 -2.68 -10.60
C VAL A 120 -6.06 -3.86 -10.70
N ALA A 121 -7.31 -3.63 -10.29
CA ALA A 121 -8.39 -4.60 -10.40
C ALA A 121 -9.01 -4.66 -11.81
N GLY A 122 -8.49 -3.94 -12.81
CA GLY A 122 -8.99 -3.97 -14.18
C GLY A 122 -10.36 -3.31 -14.38
N VAL A 123 -10.74 -2.35 -13.53
CA VAL A 123 -11.96 -1.56 -13.71
C VAL A 123 -11.82 -0.62 -14.91
N ARG A 124 -12.83 -0.60 -15.78
CA ARG A 124 -12.83 0.15 -17.06
C ARG A 124 -14.04 1.08 -17.18
N SER A 125 -14.36 1.78 -16.09
CA SER A 125 -15.56 2.63 -15.99
C SER A 125 -15.46 3.96 -16.74
N SER A 126 -14.25 4.34 -17.19
CA SER A 126 -14.04 5.54 -18.01
C SER A 126 -12.88 5.37 -18.99
N LYS A 127 -12.78 6.30 -19.95
CA LYS A 127 -11.66 6.35 -20.90
C LYS A 127 -10.32 6.48 -20.20
N GLU A 128 -10.27 7.28 -19.14
CA GLU A 128 -9.05 7.50 -18.37
C GLU A 128 -8.61 6.24 -17.62
N HIS A 129 -9.54 5.40 -17.15
CA HIS A 129 -9.19 4.08 -16.59
C HIS A 129 -8.55 3.18 -17.63
N LEU A 130 -9.11 3.14 -18.85
CA LEU A 130 -8.54 2.37 -19.96
C LEU A 130 -7.12 2.84 -20.30
N GLU A 131 -6.90 4.15 -20.34
CA GLU A 131 -5.60 4.76 -20.61
C GLU A 131 -4.59 4.45 -19.49
N ASP A 132 -4.99 4.54 -18.22
CA ASP A 132 -4.13 4.25 -17.07
C ASP A 132 -3.69 2.78 -17.04
N ILE A 133 -4.62 1.86 -17.30
CA ILE A 133 -4.32 0.43 -17.46
C ILE A 133 -3.34 0.21 -18.62
N ALA A 134 -3.62 0.79 -19.79
CA ALA A 134 -2.81 0.59 -20.98
C ALA A 134 -1.38 1.17 -20.84
N ALA A 135 -1.23 2.31 -20.17
CA ALA A 135 0.05 3.00 -20.03
C ALA A 135 1.08 2.18 -19.24
N MET A 136 0.65 1.38 -18.25
CA MET A 136 1.56 0.65 -17.36
C MET A 136 1.31 -0.85 -17.29
N ASN A 137 0.43 -1.40 -18.15
CA ASN A 137 -0.12 -2.76 -18.00
C ASN A 137 -0.63 -3.00 -16.58
N TYR A 138 -1.38 -2.03 -16.06
CA TYR A 138 -1.50 -1.85 -14.60
C TYR A 138 -2.52 -2.78 -13.93
N ASN A 139 -3.36 -3.45 -14.72
CA ASN A 139 -4.40 -4.37 -14.26
C ASN A 139 -3.87 -5.74 -13.83
N TYR A 140 -2.73 -5.77 -13.14
CA TYR A 140 -2.10 -7.03 -12.76
C TYR A 140 -2.94 -7.83 -11.76
N GLY A 141 -3.80 -7.20 -10.95
CA GLY A 141 -4.77 -7.91 -10.10
C GLY A 141 -5.77 -8.71 -10.93
N GLU A 142 -6.35 -8.08 -11.96
CA GLU A 142 -7.23 -8.78 -12.91
C GLU A 142 -6.49 -9.90 -13.67
N GLN A 143 -5.25 -9.65 -14.12
CA GLN A 143 -4.45 -10.65 -14.83
C GLN A 143 -4.15 -11.86 -13.95
N MET A 144 -3.80 -11.65 -12.68
CA MET A 144 -3.56 -12.74 -11.73
C MET A 144 -4.84 -13.48 -11.38
N ALA A 145 -5.97 -12.78 -11.27
CA ALA A 145 -7.26 -13.44 -11.10
C ALA A 145 -7.58 -14.38 -12.28
N LYS A 146 -7.35 -13.94 -13.52
CA LYS A 146 -7.49 -14.78 -14.72
C LYS A 146 -6.49 -15.94 -14.75
N ALA A 147 -5.34 -15.80 -14.09
CA ALA A 147 -4.35 -16.87 -13.94
C ALA A 147 -4.69 -17.88 -12.82
N GLY A 148 -5.82 -17.71 -12.11
CA GLY A 148 -6.32 -18.67 -11.12
C GLY A 148 -6.13 -18.25 -9.66
N PHE A 149 -5.59 -17.06 -9.40
CA PHE A 149 -5.42 -16.55 -8.03
C PHE A 149 -6.67 -15.85 -7.51
N LEU A 150 -6.89 -15.90 -6.20
CA LEU A 150 -7.80 -14.98 -5.53
C LEU A 150 -7.04 -13.66 -5.37
N THR A 151 -7.59 -12.53 -5.80
CA THR A 151 -6.90 -11.24 -5.65
C THR A 151 -7.75 -10.25 -4.88
N ILE A 152 -7.11 -9.47 -4.01
CA ILE A 152 -7.72 -8.33 -3.32
C ILE A 152 -6.91 -7.07 -3.62
N SER A 153 -7.58 -6.02 -4.11
CA SER A 153 -6.97 -4.72 -4.37
C SER A 153 -7.60 -3.68 -3.44
N PRO A 154 -6.90 -3.21 -2.40
CA PRO A 154 -7.39 -2.16 -1.50
C PRO A 154 -7.04 -0.77 -2.03
N ASP A 155 -7.84 0.23 -1.68
CA ASP A 155 -7.37 1.62 -1.71
C ASP A 155 -6.49 1.90 -0.48
N LEU A 156 -5.26 2.36 -0.73
CA LEU A 156 -4.37 2.86 0.32
C LEU A 156 -4.89 4.19 0.89
N ARG A 157 -4.48 4.53 2.11
CA ARG A 157 -4.90 5.79 2.77
C ARG A 157 -4.58 6.96 1.82
N VAL A 158 -5.52 7.91 1.70
CA VAL A 158 -5.49 9.11 0.82
C VAL A 158 -5.73 8.89 -0.69
N PHE A 159 -5.95 7.66 -1.14
CA PHE A 159 -6.17 7.34 -2.57
C PHE A 159 -7.56 6.78 -2.84
N GLY A 160 -7.95 6.77 -4.12
CA GLY A 160 -9.18 6.13 -4.60
C GLY A 160 -10.42 6.63 -3.86
N GLU A 161 -11.16 5.73 -3.25
CA GLU A 161 -12.36 6.03 -2.45
C GLU A 161 -12.04 6.70 -1.11
N ARG A 162 -10.76 6.73 -0.72
CA ARG A 162 -10.26 7.20 0.59
C ARG A 162 -9.57 8.56 0.50
N LYS A 163 -9.81 9.28 -0.60
CA LYS A 163 -9.39 10.66 -0.80
C LYS A 163 -10.43 11.62 -0.22
N ASP A 164 -9.97 12.76 0.30
CA ASP A 164 -10.83 13.83 0.83
C ASP A 164 -11.43 14.70 -0.30
N GLY A 165 -11.95 14.08 -1.37
CA GLY A 165 -12.46 14.76 -2.56
C GLY A 165 -11.42 14.96 -3.68
N PRO A 166 -11.73 15.78 -4.70
CA PRO A 166 -10.93 15.87 -5.93
C PRO A 166 -9.58 16.59 -5.76
N ASP A 167 -9.54 17.67 -4.97
CA ASP A 167 -8.31 18.42 -4.66
C ASP A 167 -8.41 19.04 -3.26
N PRO A 168 -8.27 18.23 -2.19
CA PRO A 168 -8.40 18.72 -0.81
C PRO A 168 -7.28 19.68 -0.41
N PHE A 169 -6.14 19.66 -1.11
CA PHE A 169 -4.97 20.46 -0.79
C PHE A 169 -4.36 21.07 -2.06
N PRO A 170 -4.93 22.18 -2.59
CA PRO A 170 -4.50 22.75 -3.86
C PRO A 170 -2.99 22.98 -3.95
N GLY A 171 -2.38 22.39 -4.99
CA GLY A 171 -0.95 22.48 -5.26
C GLY A 171 -0.07 21.70 -4.29
N LYS A 172 -0.62 20.79 -3.48
CA LYS A 172 0.12 19.98 -2.51
C LYS A 172 -0.22 18.51 -2.64
N ASP A 173 0.78 17.66 -2.44
CA ASP A 173 0.58 16.22 -2.38
C ASP A 173 -0.17 15.83 -1.08
N PRO A 174 -1.35 15.18 -1.18
CA PRO A 174 -2.11 14.73 -0.01
C PRO A 174 -1.35 13.72 0.86
N CYS A 175 -0.45 12.91 0.28
CA CYS A 175 0.38 11.99 1.05
C CYS A 175 1.31 12.76 1.97
N ASN A 176 2.04 13.74 1.44
CA ASN A 176 2.93 14.60 2.21
C ASN A 176 2.19 15.33 3.34
N ILE A 177 1.02 15.91 3.06
CA ILE A 177 0.22 16.59 4.09
C ILE A 177 -0.17 15.64 5.22
N ASN A 178 -0.69 14.45 4.89
CA ASN A 178 -1.11 13.49 5.91
C ASN A 178 0.08 12.84 6.63
N PHE A 179 1.22 12.66 5.95
CA PHE A 179 2.47 12.23 6.58
C PHE A 179 2.94 13.24 7.62
N ILE A 180 2.95 14.54 7.30
CA ILE A 180 3.34 15.58 8.26
C ILE A 180 2.39 15.60 9.47
N LYS A 181 1.08 15.56 9.25
CA LYS A 181 0.08 15.50 10.34
C LYS A 181 0.32 14.30 11.26
N GLY A 182 0.50 13.12 10.67
CA GLY A 182 0.74 11.90 11.43
C GLY A 182 2.08 11.92 12.17
N ALA A 183 3.16 12.38 11.52
CA ALA A 183 4.50 12.42 12.11
C ALA A 183 4.57 13.29 13.37
N LEU A 184 3.78 14.37 13.45
CA LEU A 184 3.63 15.20 14.66
C LEU A 184 3.03 14.41 15.84
N LEU A 185 2.29 13.34 15.56
CA LEU A 185 1.67 12.45 16.54
C LEU A 185 2.43 11.12 16.71
N GLY A 186 3.56 10.94 16.02
CA GLY A 186 4.28 9.67 15.98
C GLY A 186 3.56 8.56 15.20
N ILE A 187 2.62 8.92 14.31
CA ILE A 187 1.85 8.00 13.47
C ILE A 187 2.31 8.15 12.03
N TYR A 188 2.73 7.07 11.38
CA TYR A 188 3.27 7.14 10.03
C TYR A 188 2.32 6.55 9.00
N THR A 189 2.07 7.27 7.90
CA THR A 189 1.18 6.83 6.82
C THR A 189 1.58 5.46 6.24
N LEU A 190 2.88 5.18 6.17
CA LEU A 190 3.38 3.87 5.75
C LEU A 190 2.92 2.75 6.71
N THR A 191 3.01 2.99 8.03
CA THR A 191 2.55 2.04 9.05
C THR A 191 1.05 1.80 8.97
N LEU A 192 0.26 2.86 8.73
CA LEU A 192 -1.18 2.74 8.51
C LEU A 192 -1.51 1.90 7.26
N ASN A 193 -0.79 2.09 6.16
CA ASN A 193 -0.96 1.27 4.96
C ASN A 193 -0.54 -0.19 5.21
N ILE A 194 0.54 -0.44 5.95
CA ILE A 194 0.96 -1.81 6.34
C ILE A 194 -0.12 -2.46 7.20
N TRP A 195 -0.73 -1.71 8.12
CA TRP A 195 -1.84 -2.18 8.93
C TRP A 195 -3.04 -2.60 8.07
N ASP A 196 -3.47 -1.74 7.15
CA ASP A 196 -4.58 -2.02 6.23
C ASP A 196 -4.30 -3.27 5.37
N MET A 197 -3.06 -3.45 4.89
CA MET A 197 -2.65 -4.65 4.16
C MET A 197 -2.70 -5.91 5.02
N LYS A 198 -2.36 -5.82 6.31
CA LYS A 198 -2.52 -6.95 7.24
C LYS A 198 -4.01 -7.30 7.41
N CYS A 199 -4.90 -6.32 7.50
CA CYS A 199 -6.34 -6.57 7.53
C CYS A 199 -6.87 -7.19 6.23
N CYS A 200 -6.29 -6.87 5.07
CA CYS A 200 -6.62 -7.56 3.82
C CYS A 200 -6.25 -9.05 3.88
N ILE A 201 -5.11 -9.39 4.50
CA ILE A 201 -4.72 -10.80 4.73
C ILE A 201 -5.69 -11.45 5.71
N ASP A 202 -6.00 -10.79 6.83
CA ASP A 202 -6.99 -11.30 7.79
C ASP A 202 -8.35 -11.60 7.12
N TYR A 203 -8.79 -10.77 6.16
CA TYR A 203 -10.01 -11.01 5.38
C TYR A 203 -9.88 -12.19 4.40
N LEU A 204 -8.73 -12.37 3.77
CA LEU A 204 -8.49 -13.50 2.86
C LEU A 204 -8.39 -14.84 3.58
N GLU A 205 -8.11 -14.83 4.88
CA GLU A 205 -8.03 -16.01 5.75
C GLU A 205 -9.39 -16.38 6.41
N THR A 206 -10.49 -15.68 6.08
CA THR A 206 -11.85 -15.96 6.64
C THR A 206 -12.64 -16.96 5.84
#